data_AF-A0A7V5G6R7-F1
#
_entry.id   AF-A0A7V5G6R7-F1
#
_cell.length_a   1.000
_cell.length_b   1.000
_cell.length_c   1.000
_cell.angle_alpha   90.00
_cell.angle_beta   90.00
_cell.angle_gamma   90.00
#
_symmetry.space_group_name_H-M   'P 1'
#
loop_
_entity.id
_entity.type
_entity.pdbx_description
1 polymer ?
#
loop_
_entity_poly.entity_id
_entity_poly.type
_entity_poly.pdbx_seq_one_letter_code
_entity_poly.pdbx_strand_id
1 'polypeptide(L)'
;MKITINRNQELIEYKIPFKSTTLLKALYHIKSYQDPTLTFSSNCRSGVCGECAVRVNGKEVLACSHKIESGDIVEPLKYHKIQRDLKVDRTKAIDTIKNSTAW
;
A
#
# COMPACT_ATOMS: atom_id res chain seq x y z
N MET A 1 -5.92 -13.33 10.63
CA MET A 1 -6.26 -13.19 9.19
C MET A 1 -4.98 -13.31 8.39
N LYS A 2 -5.08 -13.75 7.14
CA LYS A 2 -3.92 -13.88 6.24
C LYS A 2 -4.06 -12.85 5.14
N ILE A 3 -2.99 -12.13 4.85
CA ILE A 3 -2.88 -11.27 3.68
C ILE A 3 -1.61 -11.63 2.93
N THR A 4 -1.62 -11.42 1.63
CA THR A 4 -0.48 -11.69 0.76
C THR A 4 0.04 -10.38 0.21
N ILE A 5 1.35 -10.15 0.25
CA ILE A 5 1.98 -8.95 -0.28
C ILE A 5 2.88 -9.34 -1.45
N ASN A 6 2.69 -8.69 -2.60
CA ASN A 6 3.58 -8.80 -3.74
C ASN A 6 4.84 -7.95 -3.52
N ARG A 7 5.97 -8.62 -3.35
CA ARG A 7 7.30 -8.03 -3.21
C ARG A 7 8.14 -8.45 -4.40
N ASN A 8 8.45 -7.51 -5.29
CA ASN A 8 9.32 -7.77 -6.44
C ASN A 8 8.97 -9.04 -7.23
N GLN A 9 7.66 -9.28 -7.48
CA GLN A 9 7.12 -10.45 -8.19
C GLN A 9 7.02 -11.75 -7.36
N GLU A 10 7.35 -11.71 -6.07
CA GLU A 10 7.11 -12.80 -5.14
C GLU A 10 5.90 -12.51 -4.23
N LEU A 11 5.01 -13.48 -4.09
CA LEU A 11 3.84 -13.38 -3.21
C LEU A 11 4.21 -13.96 -1.83
N ILE A 12 4.30 -13.09 -0.83
CA ILE A 12 4.62 -13.49 0.55
C ILE A 12 3.37 -13.40 1.42
N GLU A 13 3.02 -14.49 2.10
CA GLU A 13 1.89 -14.55 3.04
C GLU A 13 2.30 -14.08 4.44
N TYR A 14 1.52 -13.17 5.03
CA TYR A 14 1.69 -12.68 6.40
C TYR A 14 0.47 -12.96 7.27
N LYS A 15 0.70 -13.32 8.53
CA LYS A 15 -0.35 -13.59 9.52
C LYS A 15 -0.61 -12.36 10.38
N ILE A 16 -1.85 -11.90 10.43
CA ILE A 16 -2.28 -10.75 11.24
C ILE A 16 -3.12 -11.25 12.42
N PRO A 17 -2.76 -10.91 13.67
CA PRO A 17 -3.43 -11.47 14.85
C PRO A 17 -4.77 -10.80 15.20
N PHE A 18 -5.01 -9.56 14.77
CA PHE A 18 -6.23 -8.80 15.08
C PHE A 18 -7.23 -8.76 13.93
N LYS A 19 -8.53 -8.71 14.25
CA LYS A 19 -9.67 -8.55 13.33
C LYS A 19 -10.10 -7.08 13.23
N SER A 20 -10.81 -6.71 12.15
CA SER A 20 -11.45 -5.40 11.97
C SER A 20 -10.51 -4.18 12.04
N THR A 21 -9.42 -4.23 11.28
CA THR A 21 -8.40 -3.16 11.23
C THR A 21 -8.25 -2.61 9.81
N THR A 22 -7.60 -1.46 9.70
CA THR A 22 -7.16 -0.93 8.40
C THR A 22 -5.90 -1.64 7.90
N LEU A 23 -5.72 -1.64 6.58
CA LEU A 23 -4.52 -2.20 5.94
C LEU A 23 -3.25 -1.52 6.42
N LEU A 24 -3.27 -0.20 6.60
CA LEU A 24 -2.09 0.53 7.08
C LEU A 24 -1.63 0.04 8.46
N LYS A 25 -2.55 -0.22 9.38
CA LYS A 25 -2.20 -0.75 10.71
C LYS A 25 -1.64 -2.17 10.62
N ALA A 26 -2.15 -2.98 9.69
CA ALA A 26 -1.58 -4.29 9.41
C ALA A 26 -0.16 -4.21 8.85
N LEU A 27 0.10 -3.32 7.90
CA LEU A 27 1.44 -3.11 7.32
C LEU A 27 2.45 -2.66 8.38
N TYR A 28 2.06 -1.75 9.27
CA TYR A 28 2.90 -1.36 10.41
C TYR A 28 3.19 -2.54 11.34
N HIS A 29 2.19 -3.36 11.66
CA HIS A 29 2.40 -4.53 12.50
C HIS A 29 3.35 -5.55 11.85
N ILE A 30 3.20 -5.81 10.55
CA ILE A 30 4.13 -6.68 9.81
C ILE A 30 5.53 -6.10 9.90
N LYS A 31 5.69 -4.80 9.64
CA LYS A 31 7.00 -4.14 9.73
C LYS A 31 7.62 -4.21 11.12
N SER A 32 6.84 -4.08 12.18
CA SER A 32 7.37 -4.07 13.55
C SER A 32 7.72 -5.46 14.08
N TYR A 33 6.97 -6.51 13.69
CA TYR A 33 7.03 -7.80 14.39
C TYR A 33 7.35 -9.01 13.50
N GLN A 34 7.23 -8.91 12.18
CA GLN A 34 7.41 -10.04 11.27
C GLN A 34 8.50 -9.79 10.23
N ASP A 35 8.51 -8.60 9.62
CA ASP A 35 9.44 -8.26 8.55
C ASP A 35 9.78 -6.76 8.56
N PRO A 36 10.86 -6.38 9.28
CA PRO A 36 11.34 -5.00 9.33
C PRO A 36 11.74 -4.41 7.98
N THR A 37 12.00 -5.24 6.97
CA THR A 37 12.47 -4.79 5.65
C THR A 37 11.34 -4.29 4.75
N LEU A 38 10.08 -4.61 5.10
CA LEU A 38 8.89 -4.19 4.35
C LEU A 38 8.84 -2.67 4.25
N THR A 39 8.73 -2.17 3.01
CA THR A 39 8.72 -0.74 2.71
C THR A 39 7.39 -0.32 2.07
N PHE A 40 6.78 0.74 2.61
CA PHE A 40 5.54 1.33 2.10
C PHE A 40 5.50 2.82 2.42
N SER A 41 4.71 3.57 1.65
CA SER A 41 4.47 5.00 1.87
C SER A 41 3.27 5.24 2.78
N SER A 42 3.38 6.18 3.72
CA SER A 42 2.27 6.63 4.55
C SER A 42 2.56 8.01 5.18
N ASN A 43 1.52 8.81 5.39
CA ASN A 43 1.63 10.13 6.01
C ASN A 43 0.43 10.47 6.91
N CYS A 44 -0.65 11.07 6.39
CA CYS A 44 -1.73 11.68 7.20
C CYS A 44 -2.62 10.70 8.00
N ARG A 45 -2.73 9.43 7.58
CA ARG A 45 -3.61 8.40 8.17
C ARG A 45 -5.12 8.72 8.22
N SER A 46 -5.57 9.83 7.63
CA SER A 46 -6.98 10.27 7.63
C SER A 46 -7.69 10.13 6.27
N GLY A 47 -7.03 9.56 5.26
CA GLY A 47 -7.60 9.33 3.93
C GLY A 47 -7.54 10.53 2.98
N VAL A 48 -6.87 11.63 3.36
CA VAL A 48 -6.88 12.87 2.56
C VAL A 48 -5.63 13.08 1.70
N CYS A 49 -4.44 12.66 2.15
CA CYS A 49 -3.19 12.97 1.44
C CYS A 49 -2.87 12.04 0.26
N GLY A 50 -3.57 10.90 0.14
CA GLY A 50 -3.27 9.89 -0.89
C GLY A 50 -1.92 9.17 -0.78
N GLU A 51 -1.06 9.45 0.22
CA GLU A 51 0.31 8.89 0.31
C GLU A 51 0.36 7.36 0.43
N CYS A 52 -0.60 6.78 1.12
CA CYS A 52 -0.68 5.33 1.33
C CYS A 52 -1.52 4.58 0.29
N ALA A 53 -1.61 5.11 -0.93
CA ALA A 53 -2.31 4.45 -2.01
C ALA A 53 -1.55 3.18 -2.44
N VAL A 54 -2.28 2.07 -2.53
CA VAL A 54 -1.81 0.73 -2.90
C VAL A 54 -2.90 0.04 -3.71
N ARG A 55 -2.61 -1.13 -4.28
CA ARG A 55 -3.59 -1.95 -4.99
C ARG A 55 -3.94 -3.17 -4.15
N VAL A 56 -5.22 -3.46 -3.97
CA VAL A 56 -5.72 -4.62 -3.23
C VAL A 56 -6.73 -5.36 -4.09
N ASN A 57 -6.50 -6.66 -4.32
CA ASN A 57 -7.37 -7.51 -5.15
C ASN A 57 -7.69 -6.88 -6.51
N GLY A 58 -6.70 -6.23 -7.12
CA GLY A 58 -6.85 -5.58 -8.41
C GLY A 58 -7.51 -4.19 -8.41
N LYS A 59 -7.80 -3.59 -7.24
CA LYS A 59 -8.38 -2.26 -7.11
C LYS A 59 -7.46 -1.30 -6.37
N GLU A 60 -7.32 -0.08 -6.85
CA GLU A 60 -6.57 1.00 -6.20
C GLU A 60 -7.34 1.52 -4.99
N VAL A 61 -6.72 1.45 -3.81
CA VAL A 61 -7.31 1.84 -2.53
C VAL A 61 -6.31 2.61 -1.67
N LEU A 62 -6.79 3.36 -0.68
CA LEU A 62 -5.95 3.94 0.36
C LEU A 62 -5.78 2.94 1.51
N ALA A 63 -4.55 2.57 1.84
CA ALA A 63 -4.29 1.60 2.91
C ALA A 63 -4.83 2.06 4.27
N CYS A 64 -4.89 3.38 4.53
CA CYS A 64 -5.45 3.91 5.77
C CYS A 64 -6.98 3.82 5.87
N SER A 65 -7.67 3.66 4.74
CA SER A 65 -9.14 3.61 4.68
C SER A 65 -9.66 2.20 4.34
N HIS A 66 -8.85 1.36 3.70
CA HIS A 66 -9.20 -0.01 3.37
C HIS A 66 -9.25 -0.88 4.62
N LYS A 67 -10.39 -1.55 4.86
CA LYS A 67 -10.53 -2.58 5.90
C LYS A 67 -10.02 -3.89 5.36
N ILE A 68 -9.12 -4.55 6.09
CA ILE A 68 -8.55 -5.81 5.62
C ILE A 68 -9.57 -6.94 5.68
N GLU A 69 -9.54 -7.77 4.63
CA GLU A 69 -10.27 -9.02 4.56
C GLU A 69 -9.28 -10.20 4.46
N SER A 70 -9.73 -11.39 4.86
CA SER A 70 -8.87 -12.57 4.79
C SER A 70 -8.71 -12.99 3.33
N GLY A 71 -7.47 -13.12 2.86
CA GLY A 71 -7.18 -13.42 1.45
C GLY A 71 -6.87 -12.18 0.61
N ASP A 72 -6.85 -10.98 1.20
CA ASP A 72 -6.42 -9.78 0.49
C ASP A 72 -5.01 -9.93 -0.09
N ILE A 73 -4.89 -9.69 -1.39
CA ILE A 73 -3.64 -9.62 -2.13
C ILE A 73 -3.29 -8.15 -2.33
N VAL A 74 -2.19 -7.72 -1.71
CA VAL A 74 -1.70 -6.35 -1.73
C VAL A 74 -0.56 -6.22 -2.73
N GLU A 75 -0.69 -5.30 -3.65
CA GLU A 75 0.23 -5.03 -4.74
C GLU A 75 0.63 -3.54 -4.76
N PRO A 76 1.82 -3.22 -5.30
CA PRO A 76 2.18 -1.83 -5.56
C PRO A 76 1.21 -1.20 -6.58
N LEU A 77 1.14 0.14 -6.58
CA LEU A 77 0.31 0.87 -7.54
C LEU A 77 0.72 0.55 -8.99
N LYS A 78 -0.29 0.35 -9.84
CA LYS A 78 -0.09 0.14 -11.27
C LYS A 78 0.43 1.42 -11.94
N TYR A 79 1.13 1.27 -13.05
CA TYR A 79 1.66 2.37 -13.88
C TYR A 79 2.68 3.30 -13.22
N HIS A 80 3.18 2.91 -12.04
CA HIS A 80 4.27 3.60 -11.36
C HIS A 80 5.51 2.70 -11.30
N LYS A 81 6.70 3.31 -11.29
CA LYS A 81 7.94 2.56 -11.10
C LYS A 81 8.04 2.13 -9.64
N ILE A 82 8.16 0.83 -9.40
CA ILE A 82 8.35 0.29 -8.05
C ILE A 82 9.76 0.68 -7.58
N GLN A 83 9.85 1.40 -6.45
CA GLN A 83 11.13 1.71 -5.81
C GLN A 83 11.55 0.56 -4.89
N ARG A 84 10.62 0.06 -4.07
CA ARG A 84 10.83 -1.07 -3.16
C ARG A 84 9.51 -1.56 -2.58
N ASP A 85 9.24 -2.86 -2.65
CA ASP A 85 8.01 -3.48 -2.13
C ASP A 85 6.75 -2.73 -2.60
N LEU A 86 6.03 -2.04 -1.69
CA LEU A 86 4.83 -1.27 -2.01
C LEU A 86 5.11 0.22 -2.28
N LYS A 87 6.35 0.68 -2.10
CA LYS A 87 6.76 2.06 -2.37
C LYS A 87 7.00 2.24 -3.86
N VAL A 88 6.31 3.22 -4.44
CA VAL A 88 6.43 3.58 -5.85
C VAL A 88 6.91 5.01 -6.03
N ASP A 89 7.52 5.27 -7.19
CA ASP A 89 7.92 6.62 -7.60
C ASP A 89 6.71 7.39 -8.16
N ARG A 90 6.41 8.53 -7.55
CA ARG A 90 5.28 9.41 -7.89
C ARG A 90 5.67 10.64 -8.70
N THR A 91 6.96 10.83 -8.97
CA THR A 91 7.50 12.03 -9.62
C THR A 91 6.81 12.31 -10.95
N LYS A 92 6.67 11.27 -11.78
CA LYS A 92 5.98 11.37 -13.09
C LYS A 92 4.53 11.87 -12.98
N ALA A 93 3.78 11.38 -12.00
CA ALA A 93 2.39 11.80 -11.80
C ALA A 93 2.33 13.27 -11.35
N ILE A 94 3.20 13.67 -10.42
CA ILE A 94 3.28 15.05 -9.92
C ILE A 94 3.69 16.01 -11.05
N ASP A 95 4.68 15.65 -11.85
CA ASP A 95 5.13 16.50 -12.97
C ASP A 95 4.06 16.63 -14.04
N THR A 96 3.29 15.57 -14.29
CA THR A 96 2.12 15.63 -15.19
C THR A 96 1.10 16.63 -14.66
N ILE A 97 0.79 16.58 -13.35
CA ILE A 97 -0.17 17.51 -12.72
C ILE A 97 0.32 18.96 -12.81
N LYS A 98 1.61 19.22 -12.55
CA LYS A 98 2.17 20.59 -12.62
C LYS A 98 2.07 21.21 -14.00
N ASN A 99 2.25 20.40 -15.05
CA ASN A 99 2.17 20.84 -16.44
C ASN A 99 0.74 20.81 -17.00
N SER A 100 -0.21 20.24 -16.25
CA SER A 100 -1.62 20.21 -16.63
C SER A 100 -2.30 21.49 -16.17
N THR A 101 -2.96 22.18 -17.10
CA THR A 101 -3.90 23.24 -16.74
C THR A 101 -5.17 22.58 -16.20
N ALA A 102 -5.33 22.58 -14.89
CA ALA A 102 -6.66 22.43 -14.30
C ALA A 102 -7.46 23.71 -14.62
N TRP A 103 -8.73 23.53 -14.95
CA TRP A 103 -9.67 24.59 -15.34
C TRP A 103 -9.74 25.76 -14.35
#